data_AF-A0A819I4Q0-F1
#
_entry.id   AF-A0A819I4Q0-F1
#
_cell.length_a   1.000
_cell.length_b   1.000
_cell.length_c   1.000
_cell.angle_alpha   90.00
_cell.angle_beta   90.00
_cell.angle_gamma   90.00
#
_symmetry.space_group_name_H-M   'P 1'
#
loop_
_entity.id
_entity.type
_entity.pdbx_description
1 polymer ?
#
loop_
_entity_poly.entity_id
_entity_poly.type
_entity_poly.pdbx_seq_one_letter_code
_entity_poly.pdbx_strand_id
1 'polypeptide(L)'
;MIENNGTKAADFHVIDHSLGSYIAGCAGKRVVGLGRISGLDPTGPYFENTDPAVRLDPTDALFVDVIHTDGAHNLLLGLGSLQRMGHVDFFPNDGVDQPNCSRTPGKILNLILQLGTMNIEGFLVTSLCSHLAAVYFFTDSIRNQCPYVGYSCPNFDDFNSGKCSLQCDDKTHQCNRMGYWTSPNGGRGDLYLKTQAANAFPYCINHYQITLQAISATFDDGDTTFARNSVVTRFIPLTVNIGEVKEVEVDNKKKN
;
A
#
# COMPACT_ATOMS: atom_id res chain seq x y z
N MET A 1 -28.25 15.75 -9.19
CA MET A 1 -27.42 16.61 -8.30
C MET A 1 -26.56 17.56 -9.10
N ILE A 2 -25.67 17.07 -9.98
CA ILE A 2 -24.77 17.92 -10.79
C ILE A 2 -25.55 18.91 -11.67
N GLU A 3 -26.51 18.42 -12.46
CA GLU A 3 -27.26 19.27 -13.42
C GLU A 3 -28.27 20.22 -12.75
N ASN A 4 -28.79 19.87 -11.56
CA ASN A 4 -29.92 20.58 -10.96
C ASN A 4 -29.55 21.54 -9.82
N ASN A 5 -28.33 21.45 -9.27
CA ASN A 5 -27.91 22.24 -8.11
C ASN A 5 -26.65 23.11 -8.36
N GLY A 6 -26.13 23.16 -9.59
CA GLY A 6 -24.93 23.93 -9.94
C GLY A 6 -23.61 23.38 -9.37
N THR A 7 -23.62 22.16 -8.82
CA THR A 7 -22.43 21.48 -8.30
C THR A 7 -21.59 20.91 -9.44
N LYS A 8 -20.26 21.06 -9.41
CA LYS A 8 -19.39 20.54 -10.48
C LYS A 8 -19.05 19.07 -10.19
N ALA A 9 -18.94 18.25 -11.23
CA ALA A 9 -18.45 16.87 -11.10
C ALA A 9 -17.06 16.79 -10.43
N ALA A 10 -16.24 17.83 -10.66
CA ALA A 10 -14.91 17.97 -10.07
C ALA A 10 -14.90 18.09 -8.54
N ASP A 11 -16.04 18.43 -7.92
CA ASP A 11 -16.17 18.57 -6.47
C ASP A 11 -16.46 17.23 -5.78
N PHE A 12 -16.67 16.15 -6.54
CA PHE A 12 -17.01 14.83 -6.00
C PHE A 12 -15.79 13.92 -5.86
N HIS A 13 -15.73 13.23 -4.73
CA HIS A 13 -14.78 12.15 -4.44
C HIS A 13 -15.57 10.85 -4.19
N VAL A 14 -15.36 9.86 -5.06
CA VAL A 14 -15.90 8.51 -4.90
C VAL A 14 -14.85 7.65 -4.20
N ILE A 15 -15.24 6.99 -3.12
CA ILE A 15 -14.38 6.03 -2.40
C ILE A 15 -15.09 4.69 -2.48
N ASP A 16 -14.38 3.67 -2.96
CA ASP A 16 -14.94 2.36 -3.21
C ASP A 16 -14.01 1.26 -2.68
N HIS A 17 -14.58 0.09 -2.40
CA HIS A 17 -13.83 -1.07 -1.92
C HIS A 17 -14.20 -2.30 -2.75
N SER A 18 -13.21 -3.15 -3.05
CA SER A 18 -13.45 -4.46 -3.69
C SER A 18 -14.17 -4.31 -5.04
N LEU A 19 -15.32 -4.97 -5.22
CA LEU A 19 -16.16 -4.86 -6.41
C LEU A 19 -16.73 -3.45 -6.62
N GLY A 20 -16.69 -2.59 -5.60
CA GLY A 20 -17.07 -1.19 -5.70
C GLY A 20 -16.22 -0.42 -6.72
N SER A 21 -14.97 -0.82 -6.95
CA SER A 21 -14.08 -0.15 -7.93
C SER A 21 -14.60 -0.27 -9.35
N TYR A 22 -15.30 -1.36 -9.68
CA TYR A 22 -16.00 -1.48 -10.96
C TYR A 22 -17.16 -0.48 -11.07
N ILE A 23 -17.92 -0.31 -9.98
CA ILE A 23 -19.04 0.64 -9.93
C ILE A 23 -18.53 2.07 -10.07
N ALA A 24 -17.47 2.43 -9.35
CA ALA A 24 -16.86 3.74 -9.41
C ALA A 24 -16.26 4.04 -10.78
N GLY A 25 -15.53 3.09 -11.38
CA GLY A 25 -15.02 3.24 -12.75
C GLY A 25 -16.15 3.39 -13.76
N CYS A 26 -17.22 2.60 -13.63
CA CYS A 26 -18.42 2.75 -14.46
C CYS A 26 -19.10 4.13 -14.31
N ALA A 27 -19.11 4.68 -13.10
CA ALA A 27 -19.66 6.00 -12.82
C ALA A 27 -18.76 7.10 -13.43
N GLY A 28 -17.44 7.01 -13.23
CA GLY A 28 -16.45 7.92 -13.77
C GLY A 28 -16.51 8.06 -15.29
N LYS A 29 -16.60 6.92 -16.01
CA LYS A 29 -16.77 6.88 -17.47
C LYS A 29 -18.03 7.61 -17.97
N ARG A 30 -19.07 7.70 -17.14
CA ARG A 30 -20.35 8.34 -17.48
C ARG A 30 -20.45 9.78 -16.98
N VAL A 31 -19.62 10.17 -16.01
CA VAL A 31 -19.62 11.49 -15.40
C VAL A 31 -18.34 12.22 -15.80
N VAL A 32 -18.43 12.97 -16.90
CA VAL A 32 -17.30 13.75 -17.43
C VAL A 32 -16.79 14.74 -16.38
N GLY A 33 -15.48 14.69 -16.10
CA GLY A 33 -14.83 15.59 -15.17
C GLY A 33 -15.07 15.26 -13.69
N LEU A 34 -15.37 14.00 -13.35
CA LEU A 34 -15.42 13.53 -11.97
C LEU A 34 -14.10 13.86 -11.24
N GLY A 35 -14.20 14.41 -10.03
CA GLY A 35 -13.04 14.93 -9.28
C GLY A 35 -12.01 13.88 -8.90
N ARG A 36 -12.40 12.92 -8.06
CA ARG A 36 -11.48 11.89 -7.56
C ARG A 36 -12.16 10.53 -7.39
N ILE A 37 -11.44 9.46 -7.70
CA ILE A 37 -11.80 8.10 -7.27
C ILE A 37 -10.66 7.53 -6.40
N SER A 38 -10.99 7.01 -5.22
CA SER A 38 -10.07 6.21 -4.42
C SER A 38 -10.51 4.75 -4.40
N GLY A 39 -9.73 3.89 -5.06
CA GLY A 39 -9.97 2.45 -5.12
C GLY A 39 -9.31 1.71 -3.96
N LEU A 40 -10.10 1.12 -3.08
CA LEU A 40 -9.60 0.36 -1.93
C LEU A 40 -9.60 -1.13 -2.25
N ASP A 41 -8.43 -1.64 -2.55
CA ASP A 41 -8.15 -3.02 -2.95
C ASP A 41 -9.11 -3.55 -4.03
N PRO A 42 -9.07 -2.98 -5.26
CA PRO A 42 -9.96 -3.37 -6.34
C PRO A 42 -9.89 -4.88 -6.61
N THR A 43 -11.05 -5.53 -6.80
CA THR A 43 -11.11 -6.97 -7.04
C THR A 43 -10.33 -7.37 -8.29
N GLY A 44 -9.39 -8.30 -8.15
CA GLY A 44 -8.65 -8.88 -9.29
C GLY A 44 -9.46 -9.90 -10.09
N PRO A 45 -10.05 -10.93 -9.46
CA PRO A 45 -10.82 -11.97 -10.15
C PRO A 45 -11.89 -11.42 -11.11
N TYR A 46 -11.83 -11.84 -12.38
CA TYR A 46 -12.67 -11.42 -13.50
C TYR A 46 -12.46 -9.98 -14.03
N PHE A 47 -11.67 -9.13 -13.37
CA PHE A 47 -11.45 -7.74 -13.78
C PHE A 47 -9.98 -7.42 -14.09
N GLU A 48 -9.03 -8.11 -13.48
CA GLU A 48 -7.60 -7.94 -13.75
C GLU A 48 -7.28 -8.29 -15.21
N ASN A 49 -6.44 -7.48 -15.85
CA ASN A 49 -6.04 -7.60 -17.25
C ASN A 49 -7.19 -7.52 -18.26
N THR A 50 -8.37 -7.06 -17.83
CA THR A 50 -9.46 -6.74 -18.75
C THR A 50 -9.31 -5.34 -19.35
N ASP A 51 -10.12 -5.07 -20.38
CA ASP A 51 -10.17 -3.77 -21.05
C ASP A 51 -10.47 -2.64 -20.03
N PRO A 52 -9.77 -1.48 -20.09
CA PRO A 52 -10.08 -0.32 -19.25
C PRO A 52 -11.57 0.05 -19.21
N ALA A 53 -12.34 -0.25 -20.26
CA ALA A 53 -13.78 -0.04 -20.33
C ALA A 53 -14.57 -0.79 -19.24
N VAL A 54 -14.04 -1.88 -18.70
CA VAL A 54 -14.71 -2.78 -17.75
C VAL A 54 -13.99 -2.91 -16.40
N ARG A 55 -13.07 -1.99 -16.07
CA ARG A 55 -12.40 -1.92 -14.76
C ARG A 55 -12.17 -0.48 -14.35
N LEU A 56 -11.66 -0.27 -13.14
CA LEU A 56 -11.12 1.03 -12.73
C LEU A 56 -9.88 1.36 -13.58
N ASP A 57 -9.79 2.60 -14.02
CA ASP A 57 -8.71 3.11 -14.85
C ASP A 57 -8.42 4.58 -14.53
N PRO A 58 -7.17 5.09 -14.74
CA PRO A 58 -6.85 6.47 -14.45
C PRO A 58 -7.71 7.47 -15.24
N THR A 59 -8.28 7.05 -16.38
CA THR A 59 -9.17 7.90 -17.19
C THR A 59 -10.56 8.14 -16.58
N ASP A 60 -10.92 7.43 -15.51
CA ASP A 60 -12.27 7.48 -14.92
C ASP A 60 -12.54 8.74 -14.07
N ALA A 61 -11.50 9.48 -13.68
CA ALA A 61 -11.63 10.75 -12.96
C ALA A 61 -10.43 11.67 -13.22
N LEU A 62 -10.52 12.94 -12.81
CA LEU A 62 -9.40 13.88 -12.86
C LEU A 62 -8.22 13.38 -12.02
N PHE A 63 -8.48 12.61 -10.97
CA PHE A 63 -7.48 11.95 -10.17
C PHE A 63 -7.99 10.59 -9.67
N VAL A 64 -7.11 9.58 -9.70
CA VAL A 64 -7.43 8.21 -9.27
C VAL A 64 -6.27 7.71 -8.44
N ASP A 65 -6.51 7.30 -7.22
CA ASP A 65 -5.52 6.70 -6.32
C ASP A 65 -6.02 5.34 -5.83
N VAL A 66 -5.13 4.36 -5.78
CA VAL A 66 -5.49 2.97 -5.48
C VAL A 66 -4.61 2.44 -4.36
N ILE A 67 -5.19 1.67 -3.43
CA ILE A 67 -4.47 0.98 -2.36
C ILE A 67 -4.63 -0.52 -2.59
N HIS A 68 -3.53 -1.22 -2.86
CA HIS A 68 -3.49 -2.67 -3.04
C HIS A 68 -3.08 -3.33 -1.72
N THR A 69 -3.86 -4.29 -1.22
CA THR A 69 -3.56 -4.94 0.06
C THR A 69 -3.70 -6.45 0.05
N ASP A 70 -4.49 -7.02 -0.87
CA ASP A 70 -4.68 -8.47 -1.02
C ASP A 70 -4.51 -8.93 -2.46
N GLY A 71 -3.53 -8.35 -3.15
CA GLY A 71 -3.22 -8.65 -4.55
C GLY A 71 -2.73 -10.08 -4.74
N ALA A 72 -3.35 -10.82 -5.66
CA ALA A 72 -2.85 -12.10 -6.13
C ALA A 72 -3.35 -12.45 -7.54
N HIS A 73 -2.57 -13.25 -8.28
CA HIS A 73 -2.93 -13.68 -9.64
C HIS A 73 -4.06 -14.73 -9.71
N ASN A 74 -4.55 -15.23 -8.57
CA ASN A 74 -5.69 -16.13 -8.55
C ASN A 74 -6.53 -15.97 -7.26
N LEU A 75 -7.83 -16.26 -7.40
CA LEU A 75 -8.84 -16.13 -6.33
C LEU A 75 -8.52 -16.98 -5.08
N LEU A 76 -7.66 -17.98 -5.21
CA LEU A 76 -7.26 -18.85 -4.09
C LEU A 76 -6.21 -18.21 -3.19
N LEU A 77 -5.49 -17.19 -3.69
CA LEU A 77 -4.35 -16.57 -3.02
C LEU A 77 -4.63 -15.13 -2.59
N GLY A 78 -5.57 -14.43 -3.24
CA GLY A 78 -5.97 -13.06 -2.91
C GLY A 78 -7.22 -12.62 -3.67
N LEU A 79 -7.93 -11.63 -3.12
CA LEU A 79 -9.15 -11.06 -3.70
C LEU A 79 -8.88 -9.77 -4.48
N GLY A 80 -7.81 -9.06 -4.13
CA GLY A 80 -7.39 -7.83 -4.78
C GLY A 80 -6.58 -8.08 -6.07
N SER A 81 -6.43 -7.02 -6.85
CA SER A 81 -5.57 -6.98 -8.04
C SER A 81 -4.19 -6.42 -7.71
N LEU A 82 -3.13 -6.83 -8.43
CA LEU A 82 -1.85 -6.12 -8.44
C LEU A 82 -1.69 -5.23 -9.68
N GLN A 83 -2.66 -5.28 -10.61
CA GLN A 83 -2.66 -4.42 -11.78
C GLN A 83 -2.86 -2.95 -11.36
N ARG A 84 -2.01 -2.08 -11.90
CA ARG A 84 -2.12 -0.63 -11.77
C ARG A 84 -3.44 -0.14 -12.36
N MET A 85 -4.22 0.59 -11.57
CA MET A 85 -5.52 1.16 -11.96
C MET A 85 -5.62 2.65 -11.66
N GLY A 86 -4.62 3.24 -11.00
CA GLY A 86 -4.60 4.64 -10.60
C GLY A 86 -3.61 5.50 -11.37
N HIS A 87 -3.72 6.81 -11.13
CA HIS A 87 -2.61 7.71 -11.34
C HIS A 87 -1.50 7.49 -10.30
N VAL A 88 -1.88 6.97 -9.13
CA VAL A 88 -1.01 6.56 -8.03
C VAL A 88 -1.52 5.24 -7.50
N ASP A 89 -0.64 4.25 -7.38
CA ASP A 89 -0.98 2.92 -6.89
C ASP A 89 -0.06 2.61 -5.70
N PHE A 90 -0.66 2.45 -4.52
CA PHE A 90 0.07 2.17 -3.29
C PHE A 90 0.08 0.68 -3.00
N PHE A 91 1.25 0.15 -2.67
CA PHE A 91 1.48 -1.26 -2.34
C PHE A 91 2.05 -1.39 -0.90
N PRO A 92 1.23 -1.12 0.14
CA PRO A 92 1.63 -1.37 1.53
C PRO A 92 1.97 -2.85 1.71
N ASN A 93 3.17 -3.11 2.24
CA ASN A 93 3.68 -4.46 2.49
C ASN A 93 3.63 -5.36 1.23
N ASP A 94 4.09 -4.81 0.10
CA ASP A 94 4.08 -5.44 -1.24
C ASP A 94 2.68 -5.50 -1.89
N GLY A 95 1.65 -5.02 -1.19
CA GLY A 95 0.27 -5.03 -1.66
C GLY A 95 -0.36 -6.42 -1.76
N VAL A 96 0.32 -7.43 -1.22
CA VAL A 96 -0.06 -8.84 -1.29
C VAL A 96 -0.59 -9.32 0.06
N ASP A 97 0.20 -9.24 1.12
CA ASP A 97 -0.16 -9.70 2.45
C ASP A 97 0.06 -8.64 3.50
N GLN A 98 -0.95 -8.40 4.31
CA GLN A 98 -0.84 -7.43 5.38
C GLN A 98 -0.37 -8.12 6.67
N PRO A 99 0.49 -7.47 7.49
CA PRO A 99 1.06 -8.12 8.66
C PRO A 99 -0.03 -8.64 9.60
N ASN A 100 0.19 -9.86 10.11
CA ASN A 100 -0.73 -10.60 10.99
C ASN A 100 -2.04 -11.09 10.33
N CYS A 101 -2.23 -10.88 9.02
CA CYS A 101 -3.23 -11.59 8.23
C CYS A 101 -2.64 -12.94 7.76
N SER A 102 -2.68 -13.97 8.62
CA SER A 102 -2.04 -15.26 8.33
C SER A 102 -2.62 -15.96 7.09
N ARG A 103 -1.79 -16.15 6.04
CA ARG A 103 -2.08 -17.11 4.96
C ARG A 103 -1.76 -18.52 5.41
N THR A 104 -2.67 -19.16 6.12
CA THR A 104 -2.47 -20.58 6.45
C THR A 104 -2.52 -21.45 5.19
N PRO A 105 -1.62 -22.44 5.01
CA PRO A 105 -1.62 -23.38 3.87
C PRO A 105 -2.92 -24.20 3.73
N GLY A 106 -3.79 -24.16 4.74
CA GLY A 106 -5.13 -24.74 4.73
C GLY A 106 -6.18 -23.92 3.98
N LYS A 107 -5.85 -22.75 3.38
CA LYS A 107 -6.81 -21.85 2.70
C LYS A 107 -7.70 -22.56 1.68
N ILE A 108 -7.18 -23.49 0.88
CA ILE A 108 -7.99 -24.23 -0.12
C ILE A 108 -8.97 -25.20 0.57
N LEU A 109 -8.48 -25.96 1.56
CA LEU A 109 -9.32 -26.90 2.28
C LEU A 109 -10.36 -26.18 3.15
N ASN A 110 -9.99 -25.08 3.81
CA ASN A 110 -10.91 -24.25 4.59
C ASN A 110 -11.89 -23.49 3.70
N LEU A 111 -11.50 -22.96 2.54
CA LEU A 111 -12.42 -22.33 1.59
C LEU A 111 -13.44 -23.34 1.06
N ILE A 112 -12.99 -24.53 0.63
CA ILE A 112 -13.86 -25.61 0.15
C ILE A 112 -14.76 -26.14 1.28
N LEU A 113 -14.23 -26.31 2.49
CA LEU A 113 -15.01 -26.75 3.65
C LEU A 113 -16.00 -25.67 4.11
N GLN A 114 -15.64 -24.39 4.11
CA GLN A 114 -16.50 -23.29 4.58
C GLN A 114 -17.62 -22.97 3.57
N LEU A 115 -17.32 -23.00 2.26
CA LEU A 115 -18.35 -22.95 1.21
C LEU A 115 -19.25 -24.19 1.24
N GLY A 116 -18.69 -25.36 1.54
CA GLY A 116 -19.44 -26.62 1.68
C GLY A 116 -20.24 -26.77 2.98
N THR A 117 -19.92 -26.01 4.03
CA THR A 117 -20.58 -26.08 5.36
C THR A 117 -21.42 -24.83 5.70
N MET A 118 -21.46 -23.82 4.83
CA MET A 118 -22.06 -22.50 5.10
C MET A 118 -21.58 -21.89 6.43
N ASN A 119 -20.33 -22.16 6.84
CA ASN A 119 -19.76 -21.57 8.05
C ASN A 119 -19.13 -20.22 7.71
N ILE A 120 -19.96 -19.18 7.75
CA ILE A 120 -19.67 -17.81 7.29
C ILE A 120 -18.57 -17.15 8.13
N GLU A 121 -18.51 -17.45 9.43
CA GLU A 121 -17.55 -16.85 10.38
C GLU A 121 -16.09 -17.14 10.01
N GLY A 122 -15.77 -18.38 9.61
CA GLY A 122 -14.40 -18.79 9.27
C GLY A 122 -13.90 -18.28 7.91
N PHE A 123 -14.82 -18.11 6.96
CA PHE A 123 -14.55 -17.57 5.62
C PHE A 123 -14.19 -16.08 5.68
N LEU A 124 -14.92 -15.34 6.51
CA LEU A 124 -14.74 -13.91 6.70
C LEU A 124 -13.37 -13.56 7.31
N VAL A 125 -12.86 -14.36 8.25
CA VAL A 125 -11.69 -13.92 9.07
C VAL A 125 -10.34 -14.05 8.34
N THR A 126 -10.15 -15.05 7.48
CA THR A 126 -8.81 -15.33 6.90
C THR A 126 -8.60 -14.73 5.51
N SER A 127 -9.64 -14.72 4.66
CA SER A 127 -9.52 -14.20 3.29
C SER A 127 -9.80 -12.70 3.18
N LEU A 128 -10.53 -12.10 4.13
CA LEU A 128 -10.84 -10.67 4.09
C LEU A 128 -9.89 -9.80 4.91
N CYS A 129 -9.00 -10.36 5.73
CA CYS A 129 -8.13 -9.55 6.60
C CYS A 129 -7.25 -8.60 5.79
N SER A 130 -6.46 -9.14 4.86
CA SER A 130 -5.66 -8.32 3.93
C SER A 130 -6.55 -7.45 3.06
N HIS A 131 -7.70 -7.97 2.61
CA HIS A 131 -8.62 -7.25 1.73
C HIS A 131 -9.29 -6.02 2.38
N LEU A 132 -9.60 -6.11 3.68
CA LEU A 132 -10.18 -5.03 4.48
C LEU A 132 -9.14 -4.04 4.98
N ALA A 133 -7.85 -4.39 4.95
CA ALA A 133 -6.78 -3.52 5.40
C ALA A 133 -6.75 -2.19 4.63
N ALA A 134 -7.06 -2.18 3.32
CA ALA A 134 -7.16 -0.94 2.55
C ALA A 134 -8.19 0.04 3.13
N VAL A 135 -9.33 -0.47 3.63
CA VAL A 135 -10.36 0.34 4.30
C VAL A 135 -9.84 0.88 5.63
N TYR A 136 -9.17 0.03 6.42
CA TYR A 136 -8.58 0.46 7.70
C TYR A 136 -7.48 1.51 7.53
N PHE A 137 -6.59 1.35 6.55
CA PHE A 137 -5.55 2.33 6.26
C PHE A 137 -6.15 3.65 5.76
N PHE A 138 -7.13 3.59 4.84
CA PHE A 138 -7.77 4.79 4.33
C PHE A 138 -8.50 5.55 5.45
N THR A 139 -9.30 4.85 6.26
CA THR A 139 -10.04 5.48 7.36
C THR A 139 -9.13 6.06 8.44
N ASP A 140 -8.01 5.40 8.76
CA ASP A 140 -7.01 5.93 9.70
C ASP A 140 -6.30 7.18 9.13
N SER A 141 -6.00 7.19 7.82
CA SER A 141 -5.33 8.32 7.17
C SER A 141 -6.12 9.64 7.28
N ILE A 142 -7.45 9.59 7.39
CA ILE A 142 -8.32 10.78 7.51
C ILE A 142 -7.94 11.62 8.72
N ARG A 143 -7.58 10.98 9.84
CA ARG A 143 -7.24 11.69 11.10
C ARG A 143 -5.95 12.48 11.01
N ASN A 144 -5.13 12.26 9.97
CA ASN A 144 -3.87 12.95 9.74
C ASN A 144 -2.86 12.82 10.91
N GLN A 145 -2.97 11.78 11.72
CA GLN A 145 -2.06 11.50 12.84
C GLN A 145 -0.83 10.69 12.42
N CYS A 146 -0.83 10.24 11.16
CA CYS A 146 0.07 9.26 10.60
C CYS A 146 0.65 9.75 9.27
N PRO A 147 1.93 9.48 8.96
CA PRO A 147 2.55 9.93 7.71
C PRO A 147 1.96 9.23 6.48
N TYR A 148 1.78 7.90 6.54
CA TYR A 148 1.37 7.04 5.41
C TYR A 148 2.11 7.36 4.11
N VAL A 149 3.40 7.66 4.19
CA VAL A 149 4.18 8.07 3.03
C VAL A 149 4.60 6.83 2.24
N GLY A 150 4.15 6.77 0.99
CA GLY A 150 4.61 5.82 -0.01
C GLY A 150 5.71 6.41 -0.88
N TYR A 151 6.71 5.61 -1.21
CA TYR A 151 7.91 6.02 -1.94
C TYR A 151 8.00 5.32 -3.29
N SER A 152 8.36 6.07 -4.32
CA SER A 152 8.58 5.54 -5.66
C SER A 152 9.81 4.65 -5.65
N CYS A 153 9.64 3.44 -6.18
CA CYS A 153 10.71 2.46 -6.27
C CYS A 153 10.41 1.52 -7.45
N PRO A 154 11.42 0.87 -8.08
CA PRO A 154 11.15 -0.05 -9.19
C PRO A 154 10.34 -1.29 -8.78
N ASN A 155 10.49 -1.75 -7.54
CA ASN A 155 9.80 -2.91 -6.97
C ASN A 155 9.91 -2.86 -5.43
N PHE A 156 9.13 -3.71 -4.77
CA PHE A 156 9.11 -3.76 -3.30
C PHE A 156 10.41 -4.30 -2.68
N ASP A 157 11.13 -5.20 -3.35
CA ASP A 157 12.40 -5.76 -2.83
C ASP A 157 13.49 -4.69 -2.73
N ASP A 158 13.58 -3.82 -3.74
CA ASP A 158 14.49 -2.67 -3.74
C ASP A 158 14.10 -1.65 -2.67
N PHE A 159 12.79 -1.46 -2.43
CA PHE A 159 12.29 -0.63 -1.35
C PHE A 159 12.64 -1.22 0.03
N ASN A 160 12.36 -2.51 0.23
CA ASN A 160 12.59 -3.22 1.48
C ASN A 160 14.08 -3.37 1.82
N SER A 161 14.94 -3.45 0.81
CA SER A 161 16.41 -3.46 0.98
C SER A 161 17.02 -2.07 1.14
N GLY A 162 16.22 -0.99 1.10
CA GLY A 162 16.67 0.38 1.32
C GLY A 162 17.46 0.98 0.16
N LYS A 163 17.30 0.46 -1.07
CA LYS A 163 17.96 0.98 -2.28
C LYS A 163 17.28 2.23 -2.84
N CYS A 164 16.02 2.44 -2.50
CA CYS A 164 15.24 3.61 -2.93
C CYS A 164 15.40 4.77 -1.95
N SER A 165 15.43 5.99 -2.50
CA SER A 165 15.51 7.22 -1.72
C SER A 165 14.21 7.44 -0.94
N LEU A 166 14.32 7.75 0.35
CA LEU A 166 13.18 8.19 1.15
C LEU A 166 13.01 9.73 1.15
N GLN A 167 13.69 10.44 0.25
CA GLN A 167 13.56 11.89 0.15
C GLN A 167 12.24 12.26 -0.54
N CYS A 168 11.32 12.78 0.25
CA CYS A 168 10.11 13.44 -0.22
C CYS A 168 10.41 14.90 -0.61
N ASP A 169 10.71 15.15 -1.88
CA ASP A 169 10.75 16.52 -2.43
C ASP A 169 9.61 16.68 -3.45
N ASP A 170 8.80 17.72 -3.25
CA ASP A 170 7.70 18.13 -4.13
C ASP A 170 8.15 18.34 -5.59
N LYS A 171 9.43 18.65 -5.81
CA LYS A 171 10.00 18.81 -7.16
C LYS A 171 10.33 17.48 -7.84
N THR A 172 10.62 16.46 -7.04
CA THR A 172 11.08 15.16 -7.55
C THR A 172 9.94 14.16 -7.70
N HIS A 173 8.76 14.46 -7.15
CA HIS A 173 7.59 13.58 -7.14
C HIS A 173 7.95 12.15 -6.69
N GLN A 174 8.88 12.02 -5.74
CA GLN A 174 9.38 10.73 -5.28
C GLN A 174 8.46 10.04 -4.27
N CYS A 175 7.51 10.76 -3.68
CA CYS A 175 6.63 10.19 -2.66
C CYS A 175 5.25 10.83 -2.65
N ASN A 176 4.30 10.15 -2.03
CA ASN A 176 2.94 10.64 -1.84
C ASN A 176 2.36 10.07 -0.54
N ARG A 177 1.33 10.71 0.01
CA ARG A 177 0.66 10.21 1.22
C ARG A 177 -0.48 9.28 0.80
N MET A 178 -0.43 8.02 1.21
CA MET A 178 -1.49 7.05 0.96
C MET A 178 -2.75 7.42 1.74
N GLY A 179 -3.91 7.30 1.07
CA GLY A 179 -5.23 7.50 1.68
C GLY A 179 -5.83 8.89 1.40
N TYR A 180 -6.55 9.44 2.37
CA TYR A 180 -7.33 10.67 2.16
C TYR A 180 -6.49 11.85 1.67
N TRP A 181 -5.25 11.96 2.14
CA TRP A 181 -4.34 13.06 1.85
C TRP A 181 -3.47 12.87 0.60
N THR A 182 -3.76 11.89 -0.25
CA THR A 182 -3.04 11.72 -1.52
C THR A 182 -3.15 12.97 -2.40
N SER A 183 -2.00 13.49 -2.80
CA SER A 183 -1.89 14.71 -3.59
C SER A 183 -1.78 14.38 -5.09
N PRO A 184 -2.57 15.04 -5.97
CA PRO A 184 -2.38 14.93 -7.42
C PRO A 184 -1.01 15.41 -7.92
N ASN A 185 -0.33 16.26 -7.14
CA ASN A 185 1.00 16.78 -7.43
C ASN A 185 2.11 16.00 -6.71
N GLY A 186 1.79 14.94 -5.98
CA GLY A 186 2.77 14.07 -5.35
C GLY A 186 3.35 13.04 -6.32
N GLY A 187 4.02 12.03 -5.77
CA GLY A 187 4.49 10.88 -6.53
C GLY A 187 3.36 10.10 -7.19
N ARG A 188 3.66 9.53 -8.36
CA ARG A 188 2.74 8.82 -9.25
C ARG A 188 3.28 7.44 -9.62
N GLY A 189 2.42 6.59 -10.18
CA GLY A 189 2.73 5.19 -10.41
C GLY A 189 2.84 4.42 -9.09
N ASP A 190 3.73 3.43 -9.06
CA ASP A 190 3.85 2.51 -7.92
C ASP A 190 4.61 3.15 -6.77
N LEU A 191 3.94 3.21 -5.62
CA LEU A 191 4.51 3.71 -4.37
C LEU A 191 4.45 2.61 -3.31
N TYR A 192 5.60 2.37 -2.67
CA TYR A 192 5.73 1.33 -1.67
C TYR A 192 5.87 1.93 -0.28
N LEU A 193 5.26 1.25 0.68
CA LEU A 193 5.36 1.54 2.09
C LEU A 193 5.23 0.25 2.89
N LYS A 194 5.51 0.36 4.17
CA LYS A 194 5.27 -0.69 5.15
C LYS A 194 4.22 -0.15 6.12
N THR A 195 3.45 -1.03 6.72
CA THR A 195 2.52 -0.69 7.80
C THR A 195 2.72 -1.71 8.93
N GLN A 196 2.15 -1.44 10.10
CA GLN A 196 2.00 -2.48 11.12
C GLN A 196 0.76 -3.33 10.85
N ALA A 197 0.56 -4.34 11.71
CA ALA A 197 -0.54 -5.28 11.57
C ALA A 197 -1.90 -4.60 11.59
N ALA A 198 -2.87 -5.16 10.85
CA ALA A 198 -4.23 -4.61 10.75
C ALA A 198 -5.02 -4.57 12.08
N ASN A 199 -4.50 -5.21 13.13
CA ASN A 199 -5.04 -5.15 14.50
C ASN A 199 -4.23 -4.25 15.45
N ALA A 200 -3.15 -3.62 14.98
CA ALA A 200 -2.32 -2.69 15.74
C ALA A 200 -2.64 -1.26 15.30
N PHE A 201 -3.65 -0.63 15.92
CA PHE A 201 -3.97 0.78 15.67
C PHE A 201 -3.00 1.70 16.44
N PRO A 202 -2.44 2.77 15.84
CA PRO A 202 -2.60 3.24 14.45
C PRO A 202 -1.71 2.47 13.44
N TYR A 203 -2.15 2.19 12.21
CA TYR A 203 -1.43 1.22 11.36
C TYR A 203 -0.17 1.74 10.67
N CYS A 204 0.03 3.05 10.66
CA CYS A 204 1.17 3.65 10.01
C CYS A 204 2.49 3.34 10.72
N ILE A 205 3.58 3.43 9.96
CA ILE A 205 4.93 3.46 10.52
C ILE A 205 5.71 4.61 9.89
N ASN A 206 6.79 4.99 10.55
CA ASN A 206 7.75 5.97 10.10
C ASN A 206 8.92 5.25 9.43
N HIS A 207 9.29 5.74 8.25
CA HIS A 207 10.28 5.14 7.37
C HIS A 207 11.61 5.90 7.52
N TYR A 208 12.63 5.25 8.08
CA TYR A 208 13.97 5.82 8.21
C TYR A 208 14.96 5.08 7.30
N GLN A 209 15.86 5.82 6.68
CA GLN A 209 16.96 5.26 5.91
C GLN A 209 18.27 5.63 6.59
N ILE A 210 19.02 4.62 7.04
CA ILE A 210 20.32 4.80 7.68
C ILE A 210 21.40 4.36 6.70
N THR A 211 22.38 5.22 6.47
CA THR A 211 23.57 4.91 5.66
C THR A 211 24.80 4.89 6.55
N LEU A 212 25.47 3.74 6.61
CA LEU A 212 26.68 3.51 7.38
C LEU A 212 27.87 3.38 6.42
N GLN A 213 28.98 4.04 6.74
CA GLN A 213 30.23 3.92 6.00
C GLN A 213 31.29 3.25 6.87
N ALA A 214 31.78 2.09 6.45
CA ALA A 214 32.84 1.36 7.16
C ALA A 214 34.21 1.95 6.80
N ILE A 215 34.93 2.50 7.79
CA ILE A 215 36.18 3.25 7.54
C ILE A 215 37.43 2.39 7.74
N SER A 216 37.47 1.54 8.78
CA SER A 216 38.74 0.94 9.26
C SER A 216 38.82 -0.59 9.19
N ALA A 217 37.71 -1.32 9.33
CA ALA A 217 37.71 -2.79 9.36
C ALA A 217 36.52 -3.37 8.60
N THR A 218 36.67 -4.61 8.12
CA THR A 218 35.53 -5.43 7.70
C THR A 218 34.81 -5.93 8.95
N PHE A 219 33.51 -5.72 9.03
CA PHE A 219 32.63 -6.27 10.06
C PHE A 219 31.90 -7.48 9.49
N ASP A 220 31.76 -8.53 10.28
CA ASP A 220 30.94 -9.70 9.95
C ASP A 220 30.41 -10.29 11.26
N ASP A 221 29.08 -10.30 11.45
CA ASP A 221 28.42 -10.91 12.61
C ASP A 221 27.71 -12.22 12.26
N GLY A 222 27.84 -12.71 11.02
CA GLY A 222 27.17 -13.90 10.50
C GLY A 222 25.79 -13.64 9.87
N ASP A 223 25.15 -12.50 10.18
CA ASP A 223 23.90 -12.05 9.55
C ASP A 223 24.16 -10.90 8.55
N THR A 224 25.17 -10.05 8.81
CA THR A 224 25.54 -8.91 7.98
C THR A 224 27.05 -8.72 7.88
N THR A 225 27.56 -8.69 6.65
CA THR A 225 28.97 -8.35 6.38
C THR A 225 29.09 -6.91 5.85
N PHE A 226 29.96 -6.10 6.46
CA PHE A 226 30.35 -4.77 5.98
C PHE A 226 31.81 -4.81 5.60
N ALA A 227 32.13 -4.73 4.31
CA ALA A 227 33.53 -4.68 3.89
C ALA A 227 34.17 -3.34 4.28
N ARG A 228 35.49 -3.33 4.51
CA ARG A 228 36.24 -2.08 4.66
C ARG A 228 36.00 -1.16 3.46
N ASN A 229 35.80 0.14 3.72
CA ASN A 229 35.46 1.17 2.74
C ASN A 229 34.14 0.95 2.00
N SER A 230 33.28 0.05 2.50
CA SER A 230 31.93 -0.12 1.98
C SER A 230 30.97 0.90 2.58
N VAL A 231 29.95 1.24 1.80
CA VAL A 231 28.77 1.98 2.26
C VAL A 231 27.61 0.99 2.26
N VAL A 232 26.87 0.96 3.36
CA VAL A 232 25.71 0.11 3.53
C VAL A 232 24.53 0.96 3.95
N THR A 233 23.47 0.91 3.14
CA THR A 233 22.21 1.56 3.45
C THR A 233 21.19 0.53 3.90
N ARG A 234 20.41 0.87 4.93
CA ARG A 234 19.33 0.03 5.46
C ARG A 234 18.09 0.85 5.71
N PHE A 235 16.96 0.19 5.44
CA PHE A 235 15.64 0.68 5.78
C PHE A 235 15.27 0.25 7.21
N ILE A 236 14.81 1.19 8.03
CA ILE A 236 14.37 0.93 9.40
C ILE A 236 12.93 1.44 9.58
N PRO A 237 11.95 0.53 9.70
CA PRO A 237 10.58 0.87 10.05
C PRO A 237 10.43 1.08 11.56
N LEU A 238 9.90 2.23 11.99
CA LEU A 238 9.59 2.52 13.40
C LEU A 238 8.12 2.91 13.59
N THR A 239 7.46 2.34 14.60
CA THR A 239 6.06 2.67 14.95
C THR A 239 5.94 4.04 15.63
N VAL A 240 7.06 4.59 16.13
CA VAL A 240 7.13 5.89 16.79
C VAL A 240 7.87 6.87 15.90
N ASN A 241 7.38 8.12 15.85
CA ASN A 241 8.12 9.22 15.26
C ASN A 241 9.14 9.72 16.28
N ILE A 242 10.43 9.49 16.01
CA ILE A 242 11.53 9.88 16.91
C ILE A 242 11.92 11.36 16.77
N GLY A 243 11.27 12.10 15.87
CA GLY A 243 11.56 13.51 15.61
C GLY A 243 12.95 13.72 15.02
N GLU A 244 13.60 14.80 15.44
CA GLU A 244 14.99 15.09 15.07
C GLU A 244 15.93 14.07 15.73
N VAL A 245 16.65 13.31 14.89
CA VAL A 245 17.63 12.31 15.35
C VAL A 245 18.86 13.04 15.88
N LYS A 246 19.06 13.01 17.20
CA LYS A 246 20.21 13.65 17.87
C LYS A 246 21.45 12.76 17.90
N GLU A 247 21.26 11.45 18.02
CA GLU A 247 22.32 10.47 18.18
C GLU A 247 21.87 9.13 17.58
N VAL A 248 22.82 8.37 17.03
CA VAL A 248 22.61 7.00 16.54
C VAL A 248 23.68 6.12 17.17
N GLU A 249 23.24 5.14 17.95
CA GLU A 249 24.11 4.12 18.55
C GLU A 249 24.06 2.85 17.72
N VAL A 250 25.22 2.29 17.39
CA VAL A 250 25.35 1.02 16.65
C VAL A 250 25.96 0.00 17.59
N ASP A 251 25.14 -0.88 18.14
CA ASP A 251 25.56 -1.94 19.07
C ASP A 251 25.76 -3.27 18.32
N ASN A 252 26.84 -3.98 18.63
CA ASN A 252 27.15 -5.30 18.11
C ASN A 252 26.67 -6.37 19.09
N LYS A 253 25.37 -6.65 19.07
CA LYS A 253 24.83 -7.80 19.80
C LYS A 253 24.97 -9.05 18.95
N LYS A 254 25.95 -9.91 19.28
CA LYS A 254 25.91 -11.32 18.87
C LYS A 254 24.55 -11.90 19.29
N LYS A 255 23.75 -12.36 18.33
CA LYS A 255 22.60 -13.22 18.63
C LYS A 255 23.15 -14.50 19.27
N ASN A 256 22.92 -14.67 20.56
CA ASN A 256 23.15 -15.94 21.27
C ASN A 256 22.04 -16.93 20.94
#